data_AF-A0A211YNC2-F1
#
_entry.id   AF-A0A211YNC2-F1
#
_cell.length_a   1.000
_cell.length_b   1.000
_cell.length_c   1.000
_cell.angle_alpha   90.00
_cell.angle_beta   90.00
_cell.angle_gamma   90.00
#
_symmetry.space_group_name_H-M   'P 1'
#
loop_
_entity.id
_entity.type
_entity.pdbx_description
1 polymer ?
#
loop_
_entity_poly.entity_id
_entity_poly.type
_entity_poly.pdbx_seq_one_letter_code
_entity_poly.pdbx_strand_id
1 'polypeptide(L)' 'MPFQLSTDRRVYRCTVCGRITTKPILYKTCCMNRPVVFCSKVCAEKWIREWMRRQEQFRRGGPLVRL' A
#
# COMPACT_ATOMS: atom_id res chain seq x y z
N MET A 1 -31.00 -2.15 23.67
CA MET A 1 -29.79 -2.26 24.54
C MET A 1 -28.63 -1.61 23.79
N PRO A 2 -27.79 -0.77 24.41
CA PRO A 2 -26.70 -0.13 23.69
C PRO A 2 -25.52 -1.12 23.57
N PHE A 3 -25.18 -1.48 22.34
CA PHE A 3 -24.01 -2.31 22.05
C PHE A 3 -22.74 -1.46 22.16
N GLN A 4 -21.80 -1.91 22.99
CA GLN A 4 -20.49 -1.30 23.12
C GLN A 4 -19.67 -1.70 21.89
N LEU A 5 -19.52 -0.78 20.93
CA LEU A 5 -18.62 -0.98 19.79
C LEU A 5 -17.19 -1.00 20.32
N SER A 6 -16.61 -2.19 20.44
CA SER A 6 -15.16 -2.34 20.59
C SER A 6 -14.52 -1.54 19.46
N THR A 7 -13.90 -0.41 19.80
CA THR A 7 -13.23 0.46 18.85
C THR A 7 -11.99 -0.31 18.39
N ASP A 8 -12.18 -1.10 17.34
CA ASP A 8 -11.16 -1.89 16.69
C ASP A 8 -10.05 -0.92 16.29
N ARG A 9 -8.99 -0.87 17.11
CA ARG A 9 -7.80 -0.06 16.84
C ARG A 9 -7.11 -0.75 15.67
N ARG A 10 -7.59 -0.52 14.46
CA ARG A 10 -7.05 -1.10 13.23
C ARG A 10 -5.58 -0.73 13.14
N VAL A 11 -4.73 -1.69 13.45
CA VAL A 11 -3.28 -1.60 13.28
C VAL A 11 -2.95 -2.13 11.89
N TYR A 12 -2.23 -1.33 11.13
CA TYR A 12 -1.88 -1.61 9.76
C TYR A 12 -0.38 -1.79 9.63
N ARG A 13 0.04 -2.76 8.81
CA ARG A 13 1.46 -3.04 8.53
C ARG A 13 1.90 -2.33 7.25
N CYS A 14 2.93 -1.50 7.36
CA CYS A 14 3.52 -0.82 6.22
C CYS A 14 4.09 -1.84 5.22
N THR A 15 3.72 -1.71 3.95
CA THR A 15 4.17 -2.60 2.86
C THR A 15 5.66 -2.42 2.54
N VAL A 16 6.25 -1.27 2.89
CA VAL A 16 7.64 -0.93 2.51
C VAL A 16 8.65 -1.33 3.56
N CYS A 17 8.39 -1.02 4.84
CA CYS A 17 9.33 -1.25 5.94
C CYS A 17 8.82 -2.23 7.00
N GLY A 18 7.58 -2.73 6.86
CA GLY A 18 7.00 -3.71 7.78
C GLY A 18 6.57 -3.16 9.15
N ARG A 19 6.74 -1.86 9.44
CA ARG A 19 6.31 -1.25 10.71
C ARG A 19 4.80 -1.25 10.86
N ILE A 20 4.33 -1.40 12.10
CA ILE A 20 2.92 -1.30 12.46
C ILE A 20 2.57 0.17 12.74
N THR A 21 1.46 0.65 12.18
CA THR A 21 0.94 2.01 12.40
C THR A 21 -0.56 1.96 12.66
N THR A 22 -1.03 2.84 13.54
CA THR A 22 -2.47 3.09 13.78
C THR A 22 -3.03 4.18 12.88
N LYS A 23 -2.16 4.97 12.22
CA LYS A 23 -2.51 6.02 11.27
C LYS A 23 -1.85 5.73 9.92
N PRO A 24 -2.40 4.79 9.13
CA PRO A 24 -1.82 4.46 7.83
C PRO A 24 -2.09 5.56 6.80
N ILE A 25 -1.18 5.66 5.84
CA ILE A 25 -1.43 6.32 4.56
C ILE A 25 -1.83 5.21 3.60
N LEU A 26 -3.06 5.25 3.09
CA LEU A 26 -3.56 4.28 2.12
C LEU A 26 -3.46 4.87 0.72
N TYR A 27 -2.86 4.13 -0.20
CA TYR A 27 -2.71 4.56 -1.59
C TYR A 27 -3.31 3.50 -2.51
N LYS A 28 -4.27 3.92 -3.35
CA LYS A 28 -4.91 3.05 -4.34
C LYS A 28 -4.45 3.49 -5.72
N THR A 29 -3.87 2.57 -6.48
CA THR A 29 -3.53 2.80 -7.89
C THR A 29 -4.62 2.19 -8.78
N CYS A 30 -4.80 2.72 -9.99
CA CYS A 30 -5.79 2.19 -10.93
C CYS A 30 -5.56 0.72 -11.30
N CYS A 31 -4.30 0.26 -11.24
CA CYS A 31 -3.92 -1.11 -11.59
C CYS A 31 -3.94 -2.09 -10.40
N MET A 32 -4.31 -1.67 -9.18
CA MET A 32 -4.35 -2.56 -8.01
C MET A 32 -5.70 -2.51 -7.30
N ASN A 33 -6.30 -3.69 -7.09
CA ASN A 33 -7.57 -3.84 -6.39
C ASN A 33 -7.47 -3.57 -4.88
N ARG A 34 -6.28 -3.77 -4.28
CA ARG A 34 -6.04 -3.55 -2.85
C ARG A 34 -5.21 -2.28 -2.61
N PRO A 35 -5.57 -1.43 -1.65
CA PRO A 35 -4.78 -0.26 -1.30
C PRO A 35 -3.47 -0.69 -0.64
N VAL A 36 -2.40 0.03 -0.95
CA VAL A 36 -1.09 -0.14 -0.33
C VAL A 36 -1.05 0.67 0.95
N VAL A 37 -0.46 0.10 2.00
CA VAL A 37 -0.40 0.69 3.33
C VAL A 37 1.00 1.24 3.57
N PHE A 38 1.08 2.50 4.01
CA PHE A 38 2.33 3.12 4.43
C PHE A 38 2.27 3.70 5.83
N CYS A 39 3.39 3.63 6.57
CA CYS A 39 3.52 4.26 7.87
C CYS A 39 3.99 5.72 7.82
N SER A 40 4.54 6.18 6.69
CA SER A 40 5.06 7.54 6.53
C SER A 40 5.09 7.98 5.06
N LYS A 41 5.17 9.30 4.83
CA LYS A 41 5.32 9.89 3.48
C LYS A 41 6.56 9.36 2.76
N VAL A 42 7.68 9.20 3.47
CA VAL A 42 8.93 8.67 2.92
C VAL A 42 8.74 7.25 2.35
N CYS A 43 8.00 6.38 3.07
CA CYS A 43 7.69 5.04 2.56
C CYS A 43 6.79 5.10 1.32
N ALA A 44 5.78 5.97 1.33
CA ALA A 44 4.89 6.15 0.19
C ALA A 44 5.66 6.62 -1.05
N GLU A 45 6.51 7.65 -0.93
CA GLU A 45 7.32 8.18 -2.04
C GLU A 45 8.32 7.17 -2.59
N LYS A 46 8.96 6.37 -1.72
CA LYS A 46 9.84 5.28 -2.15
C LYS A 46 9.08 4.26 -2.98
N TRP A 47 7.92 3.83 -2.49
CA TRP A 47 7.08 2.85 -3.18
C TRP A 47 6.55 3.40 -4.51
N ILE A 48 6.09 4.65 -4.55
CA ILE A 48 5.58 5.29 -5.78
C ILE A 48 6.68 5.37 -6.84
N ARG A 49 7.92 5.75 -6.47
CA ARG A 49 9.04 5.78 -7.42
C ARG A 49 9.34 4.40 -8.02
N GLU A 50 9.42 3.37 -7.18
CA GLU A 50 9.63 2.00 -7.64
C GLU A 50 8.46 1.46 -8.47
N TRP A 51 7.24 1.82 -8.09
CA TRP A 51 6.02 1.46 -8.80
C TRP A 51 6.00 2.05 -10.20
N MET A 52 6.24 3.36 -10.33
CA MET A 52 6.28 4.05 -11.63
C MET A 52 7.36 3.46 -12.55
N ARG A 53 8.55 3.16 -12.00
CA ARG A 53 9.62 2.49 -12.76
C ARG A 53 9.17 1.11 -13.28
N ARG A 54 8.45 0.32 -12.48
CA ARG A 54 7.89 -0.96 -12.93
C ARG A 54 6.80 -0.78 -14.00
N GLN A 55 5.92 0.20 -13.86
CA GLN A 55 4.89 0.49 -14.86
C GLN A 55 5.49 0.88 -16.22
N GLU A 56 6.59 1.62 -16.22
CA GLU A 56 7.31 1.96 -17.45
C GLU A 56 7.90 0.72 -18.13
N GLN A 57 8.38 -0.26 -17.37
CA GLN A 57 8.85 -1.54 -17.91
C GLN A 57 7.71 -2.37 -18.51
N PHE A 58 6.53 -2.40 -17.87
CA PHE A 58 5.36 -3.08 -18.43
C PHE A 58 4.87 -2.45 -19.74
N ARG A 59 4.95 -1.12 -19.88
CA ARG A 59 4.61 -0.42 -21.14
C ARG A 59 5.52 -0.77 -22.31
N ARG A 60 6.76 -1.22 -22.06
CA ARG A 60 7.75 -1.56 -23.09
C ARG A 60 7.73 -3.03 -23.53
N GLY A 61 6.71 -3.80 -23.15
CA GLY A 61 6.48 -5.15 -23.69
C GLY A 61 7.30 -6.28 -23.04
N GLY A 62 7.74 -6.13 -21.79
CA GLY A 62 8.37 -7.23 -21.05
C GLY A 62 7.36 -8.33 -20.68
N PRO A 63 7.73 -9.62 -20.70
CA PRO A 63 6.82 -10.72 -20.37
C PRO A 63 6.31 -10.58 -18.94
N LEU A 64 4.99 -10.64 -18.78
CA LEU A 64 4.31 -10.72 -17.49
C LEU A 64 4.80 -11.96 -16.75
N VAL A 65 5.76 -11.82 -15.83
CA VAL A 65 6.02 -12.86 -14.84
C VAL A 65 4.81 -12.90 -13.94
N ARG A 66 3.93 -13.88 -14.20
CA ARG A 66 2.81 -14.26 -13.33
C ARG A 66 3.37 -14.56 -11.95
N LEU A 67 3.04 -13.73 -10.98
CA LEU A 67 3.14 -13.99 -9.54
C LEU A 67 1.73 -14.10 -8.98
#